data_AF-A0A950D131-F1
#
_entry.id   AF-A0A950D131-F1
#
_cell.length_a   1.000
_cell.length_b   1.000
_cell.length_c   1.000
_cell.angle_alpha   90.00
_cell.angle_beta   90.00
_cell.angle_gamma   90.00
#
_symmetry.space_group_name_H-M   'P 1'
#
loop_
_entity.id
_entity.type
_entity.pdbx_description
1 polymer ?
#
loop_
_entity_poly.entity_id
_entity_poly.type
_entity_poly.pdbx_seq_one_letter_code
_entity_poly.pdbx_strand_id
1 'polypeptide(L)'
;SVAAGYRERAIAVVLSGSGSDGSMGVRAIKKMGGTVIAQDEETSEYFGMPGAAVNTGCVDFILPLDEIAPALMTLVRSGGGE
;
A
#
# COMPACT_ATOMS: atom_id res chain seq x y z
N SER A 1 10.33 2.95 -12.69
CA SER A 1 9.61 3.05 -11.39
C SER A 1 9.17 1.65 -10.96
N VAL A 2 8.93 1.43 -9.65
CA VAL A 2 8.50 0.12 -9.12
C VAL A 2 7.27 -0.42 -9.84
N ALA A 3 6.26 0.42 -10.06
CA ALA A 3 5.05 0.06 -10.79
C ALA A 3 5.32 -0.48 -12.21
N ALA A 4 6.21 0.16 -12.97
CA ALA A 4 6.52 -0.29 -14.33
C ALA A 4 7.44 -1.52 -14.37
N GLY A 5 8.37 -1.64 -13.41
CA GLY A 5 9.34 -2.74 -13.37
C GLY A 5 8.79 -4.06 -12.83
N TYR A 6 7.87 -3.99 -11.87
CA TYR A 6 7.34 -5.18 -11.18
C TYR A 6 5.85 -5.45 -11.47
N ARG A 7 5.13 -4.47 -12.01
CA ARG A 7 3.71 -4.61 -12.43
C ARG A 7 2.85 -5.22 -11.32
N GLU A 8 2.15 -6.32 -11.59
CA GLU A 8 1.30 -7.02 -10.62
C GLU A 8 2.05 -7.54 -9.39
N ARG A 9 3.37 -7.71 -9.46
CA ARG A 9 4.21 -8.14 -8.33
C ARG A 9 4.62 -6.99 -7.41
N ALA A 10 4.27 -5.74 -7.76
CA ALA A 10 4.57 -4.60 -6.92
C ALA A 10 3.58 -4.52 -5.75
N ILE A 11 4.11 -4.34 -4.55
CA ILE A 11 3.32 -4.03 -3.35
C ILE A 11 3.74 -2.66 -2.85
N ALA A 12 2.79 -1.74 -2.74
CA ALA A 12 2.99 -0.43 -2.13
C ALA A 12 2.43 -0.41 -0.73
N VAL A 13 3.21 0.09 0.23
CA VAL A 13 2.79 0.25 1.62
C VAL A 13 2.92 1.72 2.00
N VAL A 14 1.81 2.33 2.41
CA VAL A 14 1.76 3.73 2.84
C VAL A 14 1.62 3.77 4.35
N LEU A 15 2.69 4.21 5.03
CA LEU A 15 2.74 4.31 6.48
C LEU A 15 2.46 5.74 6.95
N SER A 16 2.33 5.89 8.27
CA SER A 16 2.18 7.15 9.00
C SER A 16 3.13 8.23 8.47
N GLY A 17 2.57 9.42 8.21
CA GLY A 17 3.30 10.56 7.70
C GLY A 17 2.37 11.74 7.43
N SER A 18 2.89 12.96 7.51
CA SER A 18 2.12 14.20 7.35
C SER A 18 1.92 14.64 5.89
N GLY A 19 2.60 14.00 4.92
CA GLY A 19 2.57 14.40 3.51
C GLY A 19 1.37 13.86 2.73
N SER A 20 1.03 14.49 1.60
CA SER A 20 -0.04 14.04 0.69
C SER A 20 0.45 13.20 -0.50
N ASP A 21 1.74 12.88 -0.52
CA ASP A 21 2.48 12.38 -1.69
C ASP A 21 2.26 10.87 -1.98
N GLY A 22 1.65 10.13 -1.03
CA GLY A 22 1.36 8.71 -1.21
C GLY A 22 0.40 8.42 -2.38
N SER A 23 -0.44 9.38 -2.77
CA SER A 23 -1.53 9.19 -3.72
C SER A 23 -1.08 8.89 -5.17
N MET A 24 -0.02 9.53 -5.66
CA MET A 24 0.46 9.34 -7.03
C MET A 24 1.10 7.95 -7.23
N GLY A 25 1.94 7.52 -6.29
CA GLY A 25 2.58 6.20 -6.33
C GLY A 25 1.55 5.08 -6.25
N VAL A 26 0.58 5.21 -5.34
CA VAL A 26 -0.52 4.26 -5.15
C VAL A 26 -1.34 4.06 -6.44
N ARG A 27 -1.74 5.15 -7.10
CA ARG A 27 -2.46 5.07 -8.38
C ARG A 27 -1.64 4.40 -9.47
N ALA A 28 -0.33 4.69 -9.54
CA ALA A 28 0.56 4.07 -10.52
C ALA A 28 0.70 2.57 -10.31
N ILE A 29 0.87 2.12 -9.05
CA ILE A 29 0.97 0.71 -8.68
C ILE A 29 -0.33 -0.01 -9.02
N LYS A 30 -1.47 0.58 -8.63
CA LYS A 30 -2.77 -0.03 -8.89
C LYS A 30 -3.10 -0.14 -10.38
N LYS A 31 -2.76 0.87 -11.17
CA LYS A 31 -2.91 0.85 -12.64
C LYS A 31 -2.15 -0.29 -13.30
N MET A 32 -1.06 -0.75 -12.69
CA MET A 32 -0.24 -1.85 -13.20
C MET A 32 -0.63 -3.21 -12.60
N GLY A 33 -1.72 -3.29 -11.83
CA GLY A 33 -2.20 -4.52 -11.22
C GLY A 33 -1.53 -4.88 -9.89
N GLY A 34 -0.67 -3.99 -9.34
CA GLY A 34 -0.03 -4.20 -8.05
C GLY A 34 -1.00 -4.05 -6.87
N THR A 35 -0.53 -4.46 -5.69
CA THR A 35 -1.29 -4.40 -4.43
C THR A 35 -0.92 -3.15 -3.65
N VAL A 36 -1.91 -2.53 -2.99
CA VAL A 36 -1.69 -1.34 -2.17
C VAL A 36 -2.23 -1.55 -0.75
N ILE A 37 -1.37 -1.31 0.24
CA ILE A 37 -1.71 -1.33 1.67
C ILE A 37 -1.52 0.07 2.22
N ALA A 38 -2.47 0.54 3.02
CA ALA A 38 -2.34 1.74 3.84
C ALA A 38 -2.39 1.38 5.32
N GLN A 39 -1.60 2.08 6.13
CA GLN A 39 -1.73 2.02 7.58
C GLN A 39 -3.07 2.64 8.00
N ASP A 40 -3.71 2.05 9.00
CA ASP A 40 -4.94 2.57 9.57
C ASP A 40 -4.72 3.86 10.39
N GLU A 41 -5.81 4.54 10.74
CA GLU A 41 -5.74 5.78 11.52
C GLU A 41 -5.34 5.55 12.98
N GLU A 42 -5.74 4.42 13.58
CA GLU A 42 -5.51 4.15 15.01
C GLU A 42 -4.02 3.98 15.33
N THR A 43 -3.28 3.29 14.46
CA THR A 43 -1.84 3.07 14.67
C THR A 43 -0.96 4.15 14.02
N SER A 44 -1.55 5.08 13.26
CA SER A 44 -0.81 6.16 12.61
C SER A 44 -0.59 7.34 13.54
N GLU A 45 0.67 7.70 13.79
CA GLU A 45 1.01 8.97 14.47
C GLU A 45 0.54 10.19 13.66
N TYR A 46 0.61 10.11 12.32
CA TYR A 46 0.08 11.11 11.39
C TYR A 46 -0.66 10.41 10.24
N PHE A 47 -1.99 10.58 10.21
CA PHE A 47 -2.84 9.97 9.18
C PHE A 47 -2.92 10.76 7.86
N GLY A 48 -2.00 11.70 7.62
CA GLY A 48 -2.00 12.52 6.40
C GLY A 48 -1.77 11.68 5.14
N MET A 49 -0.65 10.97 5.08
CA MET A 49 -0.24 10.18 3.92
C MET A 49 -1.10 8.92 3.74
N PRO A 50 -1.39 8.12 4.78
CA PRO A 50 -2.30 6.99 4.66
C PRO A 50 -3.71 7.43 4.28
N GLY A 51 -4.25 8.49 4.90
CA GLY A 51 -5.55 9.06 4.56
C GLY A 51 -5.61 9.56 3.11
N ALA A 52 -4.57 10.22 2.62
CA ALA A 52 -4.47 10.63 1.22
C ALA A 52 -4.46 9.42 0.26
N ALA A 53 -3.79 8.32 0.62
CA ALA A 53 -3.81 7.08 -0.15
C ALA A 53 -5.20 6.43 -0.16
N VAL A 54 -5.86 6.31 1.00
CA VAL A 54 -7.22 5.75 1.12
C VAL A 54 -8.22 6.55 0.28
N ASN A 55 -8.16 7.88 0.33
CA ASN A 55 -9.01 8.77 -0.47
C ASN A 55 -8.84 8.60 -1.99
N THR A 56 -7.78 7.94 -2.46
CA THR A 56 -7.64 7.64 -3.90
C THR A 56 -8.61 6.59 -4.41
N GLY A 57 -9.17 5.76 -3.52
CA GLY A 57 -9.96 4.57 -3.86
C GLY A 57 -9.13 3.42 -4.46
N CYS A 58 -7.80 3.52 -4.41
CA CYS A 58 -6.89 2.52 -5.00
C CYS A 58 -6.20 1.64 -3.94
N VAL A 59 -6.59 1.76 -2.66
CA VAL A 59 -6.06 0.94 -1.56
C VAL A 59 -6.84 -0.37 -1.49
N ASP A 60 -6.13 -1.49 -1.39
CA ASP A 60 -6.71 -2.83 -1.26
C ASP A 60 -6.94 -3.20 0.21
N PHE A 61 -6.00 -2.82 1.08
CA PHE A 61 -6.02 -3.16 2.50
C PHE A 61 -5.71 -1.94 3.35
N ILE A 62 -6.50 -1.75 4.41
CA ILE A 62 -6.22 -0.78 5.48
C ILE A 62 -5.98 -1.60 6.74
N LEU A 63 -4.76 -1.56 7.26
CA LEU A 63 -4.32 -2.47 8.32
C LEU A 63 -3.59 -1.71 9.44
N PRO A 64 -3.70 -2.16 10.70
CA PRO A 64 -2.86 -1.66 11.77
C PRO A 64 -1.38 -2.02 11.54
N LEU A 65 -0.48 -1.21 12.10
CA LEU A 65 0.98 -1.32 11.86
C LEU A 65 1.53 -2.73 12.08
N ASP A 66 1.07 -3.40 13.14
CA ASP A 66 1.47 -4.75 13.51
C ASP A 66 0.95 -5.84 12.55
N GLU A 67 -0.13 -5.58 11.82
CA GLU A 67 -0.69 -6.50 10.81
C GLU A 67 -0.09 -6.31 9.41
N ILE A 68 0.56 -5.18 9.13
CA ILE A 68 1.18 -4.92 7.82
C ILE A 68 2.27 -5.96 7.50
N ALA A 69 3.15 -6.25 8.47
CA ALA A 69 4.23 -7.22 8.27
C ALA A 69 3.73 -8.66 7.96
N PRO A 70 2.79 -9.26 8.73
CA PRO A 70 2.25 -10.57 8.39
C PRO A 70 1.45 -10.57 7.09
N ALA A 71 0.73 -9.49 6.77
CA ALA A 71 0.05 -9.36 5.48
C ALA A 71 1.04 -9.38 4.30
N LEU A 72 2.15 -8.63 4.40
CA LEU A 72 3.22 -8.64 3.40
C LEU A 72 3.80 -10.04 3.20
N MET A 73 4.10 -10.75 4.28
CA MET A 73 4.62 -12.12 4.21
C MET A 73 3.64 -13.05 3.48
N THR A 74 2.34 -12.88 3.70
CA THR A 74 1.29 -13.67 3.05
C THR A 74 1.17 -13.34 1.56
N LEU A 75 1.19 -12.05 1.20
CA LEU A 75 1.09 -11.57 -0.18
C LEU A 75 2.29 -12.01 -1.03
N VAL A 76 3.50 -11.88 -0.48
CA VAL A 76 4.73 -12.31 -1.18
C VAL A 76 4.77 -13.82 -1.38
N ARG A 77 4.23 -14.60 -0.44
CA ARG A 77 4.11 -16.06 -0.58
C ARG A 77 3.05 -16.49 -1.58
N SER A 78 1.91 -15.80 -1.64
CA SER A 78 0.83 -16.10 -2.61
C SER A 78 1.20 -15.70 -4.04
N GLY A 79 2.10 -14.74 -4.23
CA GLY A 79 2.63 -14.37 -5.55
C GLY A 79 3.60 -15.40 -6.16
N GLY A 80 3.88 -16.51 -5.45
CA GLY A 80 4.66 -17.65 -5.92
C GLY A 80 3.78 -18.89 -6.05
N GLY A 81 2.85 -18.90 -7.02
CA GLY A 81 2.01 -20.04 -7.32
C GLY A 81 1.86 -20.24 -8.83
N GLU A 82 2.54 -21.29 -9.31
CA GLU A 82 2.36 -22.04 -10.58
C GLU A 82 2.90 -21.45 -11.89
#